data_AF-D5AQX2-F1
#
_entry.id   AF-D5AQX2-F1
#
_cell.length_a   1.000
_cell.length_b   1.000
_cell.length_c   1.000
_cell.angle_alpha   90.00
_cell.angle_beta   90.00
_cell.angle_gamma   90.00
#
_symmetry.space_group_name_H-M   'P 1'
#
loop_
_entity.id
_entity.type
_entity.pdbx_description
1 polymer ?
#
loop_
_entity_poly.entity_id
_entity_poly.type
_entity_poly.pdbx_seq_one_letter_code
_entity_poly.pdbx_strand_id
1 'polypeptide(L)' 'MTELTISPINDPRPFSDVLRTWLDARQITAYAAAPILGTTQQSIGRWLSGQPCAHERAYRALLSIS' A
#
# COMPACT_ATOMS: atom_id res chain seq x y z
N MET A 1 -1.32 17.58 -17.13
CA MET A 1 -1.20 16.15 -17.49
C MET A 1 -2.13 15.41 -16.56
N THR A 2 -3.23 14.86 -17.07
CA THR A 2 -4.24 14.16 -16.27
C THR A 2 -3.70 12.77 -15.98
N GLU A 3 -3.13 12.58 -14.80
CA GLU A 3 -2.72 11.26 -14.33
C GLU A 3 -3.99 10.41 -14.17
N LEU A 4 -4.16 9.38 -15.00
CA LEU A 4 -5.17 8.37 -14.76
C LEU A 4 -4.75 7.66 -13.47
N THR A 5 -5.33 8.05 -12.34
CA THR A 5 -5.07 7.42 -11.04
C THR A 5 -5.60 5.98 -11.13
N ILE A 6 -4.73 5.04 -11.49
CA ILE A 6 -5.07 3.62 -11.50
C ILE A 6 -5.40 3.24 -10.05
N SER A 7 -6.59 2.71 -9.82
CA SER A 7 -7.00 2.28 -8.48
C SER A 7 -6.04 1.19 -7.98
N PRO A 8 -5.56 1.27 -6.71
CA PRO A 8 -4.65 0.27 -6.14
C PRO A 8 -5.08 -1.19 -6.32
N ILE A 9 -6.39 -1.46 -6.38
CA ILE A 9 -6.94 -2.80 -6.61
C ILE A 9 -6.72 -3.35 -8.03
N ASN A 10 -6.63 -2.48 -9.03
CA ASN A 10 -6.44 -2.83 -10.44
C ASN A 10 -5.04 -2.48 -10.95
N ASP A 11 -4.16 -2.02 -10.06
CA ASP A 11 -2.81 -1.59 -10.43
C ASP A 11 -1.91 -2.79 -10.75
N PRO A 12 -1.36 -2.88 -11.98
CA PRO A 12 -0.53 -4.01 -12.39
C PRO A 12 0.85 -4.03 -11.72
N ARG A 13 1.25 -2.95 -11.05
CA ARG A 13 2.54 -2.88 -10.35
C ARG A 13 2.57 -3.84 -9.17
N PRO A 14 3.78 -4.29 -8.75
CA PRO A 14 3.95 -5.04 -7.50
C PRO A 14 3.34 -4.30 -6.30
N PHE A 15 2.81 -5.06 -5.33
CA PHE A 15 2.18 -4.46 -4.15
C PHE A 15 3.12 -3.51 -3.38
N SER A 16 4.41 -3.82 -3.35
CA SER A 16 5.43 -2.96 -2.74
C SER A 16 5.44 -1.54 -3.33
N ASP A 17 5.26 -1.42 -4.64
CA ASP A 17 5.33 -0.13 -5.35
C ASP A 17 4.02 0.64 -5.20
N VAL A 18 2.90 -0.07 -5.21
CA VAL A 18 1.58 0.50 -4.91
C VAL A 18 1.53 1.02 -3.47
N LEU A 19 2.01 0.23 -2.52
CA LEU A 19 2.10 0.62 -1.11
C LEU A 19 3.05 1.80 -0.91
N ARG A 20 4.22 1.81 -1.56
CA ARG A 20 5.16 2.94 -1.52
C ARG A 20 4.53 4.21 -2.05
N THR A 21 3.91 4.14 -3.23
CA THR A 21 3.19 5.28 -3.83
C THR A 21 2.10 5.81 -2.89
N TRP A 22 1.35 4.92 -2.23
CA TRP A 22 0.30 5.31 -1.29
C TRP A 22 0.83 6.01 -0.04
N LEU A 23 1.96 5.55 0.50
CA LEU A 23 2.66 6.19 1.62
C LEU A 23 3.19 7.58 1.22
N ASP A 24 3.83 7.67 0.05
CA ASP A 24 4.40 8.90 -0.48
C ASP A 24 3.30 9.94 -0.75
N ALA A 25 2.17 9.53 -1.34
CA ALA A 25 1.04 10.43 -1.59
C ALA A 25 0.45 11.04 -0.31
N ARG A 26 0.56 10.33 0.82
CA ARG A 26 0.09 10.79 2.14
C ARG A 26 1.18 11.42 2.99
N GLN A 27 2.44 11.36 2.55
CA GLN A 27 3.60 11.81 3.33
C GLN A 27 3.67 11.15 4.73
N ILE A 28 3.33 9.86 4.81
CA ILE A 28 3.32 9.11 6.08
C ILE A 28 4.33 7.96 6.08
N THR A 29 4.81 7.63 7.28
CA THR A 29 5.74 6.51 7.49
C THR A 29 5.00 5.18 7.61
N ALA A 30 5.72 4.07 7.47
CA ALA A 30 5.19 2.73 7.76
C ALA A 30 4.63 2.60 9.19
N TYR A 31 5.20 3.34 10.15
CA TYR A 31 4.69 3.39 11.52
C TYR A 31 3.32 4.06 11.59
N ALA A 32 3.16 5.23 10.95
CA ALA A 32 1.90 5.95 10.92
C ALA A 32 0.81 5.23 10.11
N ALA A 33 1.20 4.44 9.09
CA ALA A 33 0.28 3.66 8.27
C ALA A 33 -0.24 2.38 8.96
N ALA A 34 0.51 1.81 9.90
CA ALA A 34 0.15 0.57 10.60
C ALA A 34 -1.29 0.58 11.20
N PRO A 35 -1.71 1.60 11.98
CA PRO A 35 -3.07 1.66 12.50
C PRO A 35 -4.14 1.84 11.41
N ILE A 36 -3.84 2.58 10.33
CA ILE A 36 -4.76 2.79 9.20
C ILE A 36 -5.03 1.47 8.49
N LEU A 37 -3.98 0.67 8.29
CA LEU A 37 -4.04 -0.61 7.59
C LEU A 37 -4.42 -1.78 8.50
N GLY A 38 -4.63 -1.55 9.81
CA GLY A 38 -4.94 -2.62 10.76
C GLY A 38 -3.85 -3.72 10.79
N THR A 39 -2.58 -3.33 10.71
CA THR A 39 -1.43 -4.26 10.70
C THR A 39 -0.26 -3.69 11.51
N THR A 40 0.92 -4.33 11.44
CA THR A 40 2.12 -3.86 12.13
C THR A 40 3.09 -3.15 11.18
N GLN A 41 3.90 -2.23 11.74
CA GLN A 41 5.00 -1.58 11.00
C GLN A 41 5.98 -2.60 10.42
N GLN A 42 6.21 -3.73 11.12
CA GLN A 42 7.05 -4.82 10.62
C GLN A 42 6.46 -5.49 9.38
N SER A 43 5.15 -5.77 9.35
CA SER A 43 4.46 -6.33 8.18
C SER A 43 4.59 -5.39 6.98
N ILE A 44 4.35 -4.09 7.19
CA ILE A 44 4.50 -3.07 6.14
C ILE A 44 5.95 -3.04 5.63
N GLY A 45 6.94 -3.05 6.52
CA GLY A 45 8.35 -3.08 6.13
C GLY A 45 8.73 -4.31 5.29
N ARG A 46 8.19 -5.49 5.64
CA ARG A 46 8.36 -6.72 4.85
C ARG A 46 7.77 -6.58 3.44
N TRP A 47 6.54 -6.06 3.33
CA TRP A 47 5.91 -5.86 2.02
C TRP A 47 6.65 -4.84 1.16
N LEU A 48 7.14 -3.74 1.76
CA LEU A 48 7.98 -2.75 1.07
C LEU A 48 9.31 -3.34 0.59
N SER A 49 9.79 -4.40 1.23
CA SER A 49 10.99 -5.16 0.84
C SER A 49 10.68 -6.27 -0.18
N GLY A 50 9.45 -6.35 -0.68
CA GLY A 50 9.02 -7.33 -1.68
C GLY A 50 8.58 -8.69 -1.13
N GLN A 51 8.46 -8.86 0.19
CA GLN A 51 7.88 -10.08 0.75
C GLN A 51 6.39 -10.17 0.42
N PRO A 52 5.87 -11.39 0.18
CA PRO A 52 4.47 -11.59 -0.20
C PRO A 52 3.51 -11.11 0.90
N CYS A 53 2.41 -10.49 0.48
CA CYS A 53 1.29 -10.17 1.35
C CYS A 53 0.17 -11.21 1.16
N ALA A 54 -0.04 -12.07 2.16
CA ALA A 54 -1.02 -13.16 2.08
C ALA A 54 -2.45 -12.68 1.70
N HIS A 55 -2.81 -11.46 2.11
CA HIS A 55 -4.10 -10.84 1.84
C HIS A 55 -3.98 -9.62 0.92
N GLU A 56 -3.05 -9.65 -0.05
CA GLU A 56 -2.73 -8.50 -0.92
C GLU A 56 -3.97 -7.83 -1.50
N ARG A 57 -4.93 -8.60 -2.03
CA ARG A 57 -6.15 -8.05 -2.62
C ARG A 57 -6.98 -7.25 -1.62
N ALA A 58 -7.09 -7.71 -0.37
CA ALA A 58 -7.82 -6.99 0.68
C ALA A 58 -7.10 -5.69 1.05
N TYR A 59 -5.76 -5.73 1.17
CA TYR A 59 -4.97 -4.53 1.43
C TYR A 59 -5.05 -3.53 0.26
N ARG A 60 -4.99 -3.97 -1.00
CA ARG A 60 -5.19 -3.07 -2.14
C ARG A 60 -6.58 -2.44 -2.18
N ALA A 61 -7.62 -3.18 -1.80
CA ALA A 61 -8.96 -2.62 -1.64
C ALA A 61 -8.95 -1.54 -0.55
N LEU A 62 -8.30 -1.79 0.59
CA LEU A 62 -8.17 -0.83 1.68
C LEU A 62 -7.43 0.44 1.25
N LEU A 63 -6.30 0.31 0.53
CA LEU A 63 -5.55 1.46 -0.02
C LEU A 63 -6.39 2.33 -0.96
N SER A 64 -7.42 1.76 -1.60
CA SER A 64 -8.31 2.47 -2.53
C SER A 64 -9.38 3.31 -1.83
N ILE A 65 -9.68 3.02 -0.56
CA ILE A 65 -10.78 3.67 0.20
C ILE A 65 -10.31 4.41 1.46
N SER A 66 -9.02 4.28 1.82
CA SER A 66 -8.38 4.93 2.98
C SER A 66 -7.73 6.27 2.62
#